data_AF-A0A7X2PLR6-F1
#
_entry.id   AF-A0A7X2PLR6-F1
#
_cell.length_a   1.000
_cell.length_b   1.000
_cell.length_c   1.000
_cell.angle_alpha   90.00
_cell.angle_beta   90.00
_cell.angle_gamma   90.00
#
_symmetry.space_group_name_H-M   'P 1'
#
loop_
_entity.id
_entity.type
_entity.pdbx_description
1 polymer ?
#
loop_
_entity_poly.entity_id
_entity_poly.type
_entity_poly.pdbx_seq_one_letter_code
_entity_poly.pdbx_strand_id
1 'polypeptide(L)'
;MKLYTSFLVCACAIAPAADTVYFNGKIATMWESHPVVQSVAIRGNRFLAAGSNEEVRKTAAAGSTFVDLKGRTVLPGLIDSHTHPISSALSEQDGPVPVMHSIPEIQAYIRKLAATTPPDRPIFVPKIYSTRLPERRYPTRQELDTAAPGRVVIADNGYASVLSSSALAKLGITRSTPQPSNGKLMKDKDGEPTGLILGAPQLLAPVRNVRNPTRDDLEWALKSMQKRYNEVGITSTIDRGQHPREFRLYQELRQRGELTVRSYVTYLISAKGTPAQTREEIENIPFVTGMGDEWFRVGSLKVVADGGILIGTAYLREPYGPNTAIYGYSDPDYRGVLSVPRENIFEMARVANRLGWQMTAHTAGGGATDVLLDAYEAAERGRGAKEPSVRDRRFTITHVNFPNAQAIARAKKLGVSFDCQPAWHHLDGEAIKDVFGPSRMSHFLPFRSLFDAGIVVAGGSDHMIRFDSRDATNPYNPFFGMWMAITRKTSSGTVLHGEQAATRAEALRMWTLNGAYLSFEEKLKGSIEPGKLADMVVIDQDYLDGPVDSIRDANALLTIVDGKVVFRAPAMVN
;
A
#
# COMPACT_ATOMS: atom_id res chain seq x y z
N MET A 1 -54.13 -55.59 -13.31
CA MET A 1 -54.30 -54.19 -12.85
C MET A 1 -53.59 -54.07 -11.50
N LYS A 2 -52.31 -53.65 -11.49
CA LYS A 2 -51.56 -53.38 -10.25
C LYS A 2 -51.43 -51.86 -10.12
N LEU A 3 -52.09 -51.28 -9.12
CA LEU A 3 -51.94 -49.87 -8.78
C LEU A 3 -50.53 -49.64 -8.25
N TYR A 4 -49.79 -48.73 -8.88
CA TYR A 4 -48.56 -48.17 -8.32
C TYR A 4 -48.94 -46.94 -7.49
N THR A 5 -48.81 -47.05 -6.18
CA THR A 5 -48.93 -45.92 -5.25
C THR A 5 -47.60 -45.16 -5.27
N SER A 6 -47.58 -43.98 -5.88
CA SER A 6 -46.41 -43.10 -5.90
C SER A 6 -46.33 -42.34 -4.59
N PHE A 7 -45.30 -42.60 -3.77
CA PHE A 7 -44.99 -41.81 -2.58
C PHE A 7 -44.21 -40.56 -3.01
N LEU A 8 -44.85 -39.39 -2.90
CA LEU A 8 -44.17 -38.11 -2.98
C LEU A 8 -43.33 -37.93 -1.70
N VAL A 9 -42.01 -38.07 -1.79
CA VAL A 9 -41.11 -37.65 -0.73
C VAL A 9 -40.98 -36.14 -0.81
N CYS A 10 -41.69 -35.44 0.09
CA CYS A 10 -41.50 -34.02 0.31
C CYS A 10 -40.15 -33.84 1.02
N ALA A 11 -39.08 -33.57 0.27
CA ALA A 11 -37.82 -33.16 0.84
C ALA A 11 -38.01 -31.78 1.47
N CYS A 12 -38.25 -31.73 2.79
CA CYS A 12 -38.08 -30.49 3.55
C CYS A 12 -36.66 -30.02 3.33
N ALA A 13 -36.48 -28.96 2.53
CA ALA A 13 -35.21 -28.26 2.47
C ALA A 13 -34.91 -27.73 3.88
N ILE A 14 -33.98 -28.37 4.58
CA ILE A 14 -33.49 -27.89 5.87
C ILE A 14 -32.92 -26.50 5.61
N ALA A 15 -33.54 -25.47 6.18
CA ALA A 15 -33.04 -24.11 6.05
C ALA A 15 -31.58 -24.08 6.48
N PRO A 16 -30.68 -23.38 5.75
CA PRO A 16 -29.30 -23.30 6.13
C PRO A 16 -29.18 -22.67 7.52
N ALA A 17 -28.64 -23.43 8.47
CA ALA A 17 -28.42 -23.02 9.85
C ALA A 17 -26.95 -22.60 10.09
N ALA A 18 -26.73 -21.69 11.03
CA ALA A 18 -25.43 -21.06 11.33
C ALA A 18 -24.51 -21.96 12.17
N ASP A 19 -23.20 -21.87 11.96
CA ASP A 19 -22.19 -22.52 12.80
C ASP A 19 -21.79 -21.63 14.00
N THR A 20 -21.74 -20.32 13.78
CA THR A 20 -21.39 -19.34 14.81
C THR A 20 -22.27 -18.09 14.71
N VAL A 21 -22.74 -17.59 15.86
CA VAL A 21 -23.50 -16.35 15.99
C VAL A 21 -22.71 -15.38 16.87
N TYR A 22 -22.36 -14.22 16.31
CA TYR A 22 -21.81 -13.10 17.06
C TYR A 22 -22.95 -12.12 17.35
N PHE A 23 -23.19 -11.79 18.61
CA PHE A 23 -24.36 -11.01 19.03
C PHE A 23 -23.98 -9.92 20.03
N ASN A 24 -24.92 -9.00 20.30
CA ASN A 24 -24.74 -7.89 21.22
C ASN A 24 -23.57 -6.97 20.81
N GLY A 25 -23.48 -6.64 19.53
CA GLY A 25 -22.46 -5.72 18.98
C GLY A 25 -23.04 -4.44 18.41
N LYS A 26 -22.14 -3.51 18.06
CA LYS A 26 -22.42 -2.35 17.20
C LYS A 26 -21.74 -2.57 15.85
N ILE A 27 -22.44 -3.24 14.93
CA ILE A 27 -21.84 -3.78 13.70
C ILE A 27 -22.08 -2.81 12.55
N ALA A 28 -21.03 -2.08 12.12
CA ALA A 28 -21.08 -1.28 10.91
C ALA A 28 -20.89 -2.21 9.70
N THR A 29 -21.91 -2.35 8.86
CA THR A 29 -21.93 -3.42 7.84
C THR A 29 -21.32 -3.01 6.52
N MET A 30 -21.29 -1.71 6.19
CA MET A 30 -21.13 -1.21 4.82
C MET A 30 -22.20 -1.75 3.83
N TRP A 31 -23.31 -2.27 4.35
CA TRP A 31 -24.48 -2.68 3.59
C TRP A 31 -25.52 -1.56 3.61
N GLU A 32 -25.87 -1.03 2.44
CA GLU A 32 -26.72 0.16 2.32
C GLU A 32 -28.08 0.04 3.01
N SER A 33 -28.74 -1.13 2.93
CA SER A 33 -30.07 -1.31 3.55
C SER A 33 -30.02 -1.59 5.05
N HIS A 34 -28.89 -2.01 5.61
CA HIS A 34 -28.73 -2.26 7.04
C HIS A 34 -27.37 -1.75 7.52
N PRO A 35 -27.15 -0.42 7.54
CA PRO A 35 -25.83 0.17 7.76
C PRO A 35 -25.23 -0.16 9.14
N VAL A 36 -26.09 -0.36 10.14
CA VAL A 36 -25.72 -0.80 11.48
C VAL A 36 -26.65 -1.90 11.95
N VAL A 37 -26.10 -3.00 12.46
CA VAL A 37 -26.85 -4.14 13.01
C VAL A 37 -26.27 -4.58 14.36
N GLN A 38 -26.95 -5.52 15.05
CA GLN A 38 -26.56 -5.97 16.39
C GLN A 38 -25.90 -7.35 16.40
N SER A 39 -26.18 -8.18 15.39
CA SER A 39 -25.72 -9.56 15.33
C SER A 39 -25.46 -10.02 13.90
N VAL A 40 -24.55 -10.99 13.75
CA VAL A 40 -24.26 -11.69 12.50
C VAL A 40 -24.15 -13.19 12.75
N ALA A 41 -24.64 -13.97 11.81
CA ALA A 41 -24.50 -15.43 11.78
C ALA A 41 -23.57 -15.83 10.64
N ILE A 42 -22.68 -16.80 10.90
CA ILE A 42 -21.73 -17.33 9.93
C ILE A 42 -22.02 -18.83 9.74
N ARG A 43 -22.01 -19.27 8.49
CA ARG A 43 -22.04 -20.70 8.09
C ARG A 43 -20.89 -20.97 7.14
N GLY A 44 -20.03 -21.93 7.49
CA GLY A 44 -18.78 -22.18 6.80
C GLY A 44 -17.94 -20.90 6.76
N ASN A 45 -17.74 -20.37 5.55
CA ASN A 45 -16.95 -19.17 5.33
C ASN A 45 -17.77 -17.93 4.91
N ARG A 46 -19.10 -17.95 5.05
CA ARG A 46 -19.97 -16.85 4.62
C ARG A 46 -20.89 -16.36 5.73
N PHE A 47 -21.24 -15.08 5.66
CA PHE A 47 -22.33 -14.55 6.46
C PHE A 47 -23.64 -15.19 5.98
N LEU A 48 -24.36 -15.81 6.91
CA LEU A 48 -25.70 -16.35 6.69
C LEU A 48 -26.77 -15.28 6.89
N ALA A 49 -26.62 -14.46 7.94
CA ALA A 49 -27.56 -13.39 8.30
C ALA A 49 -26.85 -12.26 9.03
N ALA A 50 -27.41 -11.05 8.94
CA ALA A 50 -27.01 -9.86 9.66
C ALA A 50 -28.26 -9.06 10.01
N GLY A 51 -28.44 -8.66 11.27
CA GLY A 51 -29.68 -8.04 11.74
C GLY A 51 -29.73 -7.81 13.25
N SER A 52 -30.93 -7.75 13.82
CA SER A 52 -31.11 -7.69 15.27
C SER A 52 -30.64 -8.98 15.95
N ASN A 53 -30.37 -8.91 17.27
CA ASN A 53 -30.02 -10.08 18.06
C ASN A 53 -31.10 -11.18 17.97
N GLU A 54 -32.38 -10.80 17.94
CA GLU A 54 -33.49 -11.75 17.91
C GLU A 54 -33.61 -12.46 16.56
N GLU A 55 -33.53 -11.72 15.46
CA GLU A 55 -33.64 -12.26 14.09
C GLU A 55 -32.50 -13.24 13.81
N VAL A 56 -31.26 -12.86 14.13
CA VAL A 56 -30.09 -13.67 13.82
C VAL A 56 -30.03 -14.91 14.70
N ARG A 57 -30.43 -14.82 15.98
CA ARG A 57 -30.50 -15.99 16.88
C ARG A 57 -31.38 -17.12 16.34
N LYS A 58 -32.45 -16.79 15.60
CA LYS A 58 -33.35 -17.79 14.97
C LYS A 58 -32.69 -18.59 13.84
N THR A 59 -31.52 -18.15 13.35
CA THR A 59 -30.77 -18.83 12.29
C THR A 59 -29.78 -19.88 12.81
N ALA A 60 -29.61 -19.98 14.13
CA ALA A 60 -28.65 -20.90 14.76
C ALA A 60 -29.03 -22.38 14.55
N ALA A 61 -28.03 -23.21 14.25
CA ALA A 61 -28.13 -24.66 14.28
C ALA A 61 -28.13 -25.19 15.72
N ALA A 62 -28.56 -26.44 15.89
CA ALA A 62 -28.23 -27.19 17.10
C ALA A 62 -26.71 -27.32 17.20
N GLY A 63 -26.10 -26.76 18.26
CA GLY A 63 -24.64 -26.75 18.46
C GLY A 63 -23.91 -25.51 17.94
N SER A 64 -24.61 -24.46 17.48
CA SER A 64 -23.94 -23.20 17.13
C SER A 64 -23.14 -22.64 18.31
N THR A 65 -21.97 -22.10 18.00
CA THR A 65 -21.21 -21.30 18.97
C THR A 65 -21.81 -19.90 19.06
N PHE A 66 -22.05 -19.41 20.27
CA PHE A 66 -22.51 -18.04 20.52
C PHE A 66 -21.39 -17.21 21.12
N VAL A 67 -21.10 -16.06 20.50
CA VAL A 67 -20.06 -15.12 20.93
C VAL A 67 -20.69 -13.78 21.27
N ASP A 68 -20.66 -13.42 22.55
CA ASP A 68 -21.11 -12.12 23.03
C ASP A 68 -20.05 -11.06 22.75
N LEU A 69 -20.38 -10.06 21.91
CA LEU A 69 -19.51 -8.95 21.56
C LEU A 69 -19.43 -7.89 22.67
N LYS A 70 -20.32 -7.94 23.68
CA LYS A 70 -20.37 -7.01 24.83
C LYS A 70 -20.45 -5.53 24.42
N GLY A 71 -21.29 -5.22 23.44
CA GLY A 71 -21.52 -3.88 22.90
C GLY A 71 -20.41 -3.36 21.98
N ARG A 72 -19.36 -4.13 21.72
CA ARG A 72 -18.19 -3.68 20.94
C ARG A 72 -18.53 -3.41 19.48
N THR A 73 -17.73 -2.54 18.87
CA THR A 73 -17.83 -2.23 17.44
C THR A 73 -17.27 -3.37 16.60
N VAL A 74 -17.98 -3.70 15.52
CA VAL A 74 -17.54 -4.64 14.50
C VAL A 74 -17.56 -3.94 13.14
N LEU A 75 -16.51 -4.13 12.36
CA LEU A 75 -16.35 -3.61 11.01
C LEU A 75 -16.16 -4.77 10.02
N PRO A 76 -16.41 -4.59 8.71
CA PRO A 76 -15.99 -5.56 7.71
C PRO A 76 -14.47 -5.75 7.77
N GLY A 77 -13.99 -6.90 7.33
CA GLY A 77 -12.56 -7.18 7.30
C GLY A 77 -11.81 -6.11 6.51
N LEU A 78 -10.73 -5.58 7.10
CA LEU A 78 -10.04 -4.42 6.53
C LEU A 78 -9.14 -4.85 5.38
N ILE A 79 -9.12 -4.02 4.33
CA ILE A 79 -8.42 -4.24 3.08
C ILE A 79 -7.42 -3.11 2.90
N ASP A 80 -6.13 -3.44 2.92
CA ASP A 80 -5.08 -2.48 2.57
C ASP A 80 -4.83 -2.54 1.05
N SER A 81 -5.12 -1.44 0.35
CA SER A 81 -5.07 -1.37 -1.11
C SER A 81 -3.66 -1.25 -1.70
N HIS A 82 -2.62 -1.14 -0.87
CA HIS A 82 -1.23 -1.13 -1.31
C HIS A 82 -0.30 -1.54 -0.18
N THR A 83 0.32 -2.71 -0.31
CA THR A 83 1.34 -3.19 0.63
C THR A 83 2.54 -3.80 -0.08
N HIS A 84 3.64 -3.97 0.65
CA HIS A 84 4.80 -4.76 0.26
C HIS A 84 5.24 -5.71 1.40
N PRO A 85 4.47 -6.79 1.68
CA PRO A 85 4.68 -7.62 2.87
C PRO A 85 6.06 -8.28 2.92
N ILE A 86 6.48 -8.92 1.82
CA ILE A 86 7.75 -9.67 1.79
C ILE A 86 8.94 -8.72 2.01
N SER A 87 9.02 -7.62 1.25
CA SER A 87 10.14 -6.69 1.37
C SER A 87 10.17 -5.98 2.73
N SER A 88 9.01 -5.69 3.32
CA SER A 88 8.92 -5.08 4.65
C SER A 88 9.43 -6.02 5.73
N ALA A 89 9.07 -7.30 5.72
CA ALA A 89 9.62 -8.25 6.68
C ALA A 89 11.13 -8.52 6.49
N LEU A 90 11.60 -8.62 5.24
CA LEU A 90 13.02 -8.84 4.97
C LEU A 90 13.90 -7.69 5.48
N SER A 91 13.35 -6.47 5.59
CA SER A 91 14.09 -5.34 6.18
C SER A 91 14.45 -5.52 7.66
N GLU A 92 13.79 -6.44 8.35
CA GLU A 92 13.97 -6.74 9.78
C GLU A 92 14.72 -8.07 9.99
N GLN A 93 15.14 -8.74 8.91
CA GLN A 93 15.76 -10.06 8.96
C GLN A 93 17.09 -10.06 9.75
N ASP A 94 17.88 -9.00 9.60
CA ASP A 94 19.17 -8.82 10.28
C ASP A 94 19.02 -8.07 11.63
N GLY A 95 17.77 -7.89 12.10
CA GLY A 95 17.43 -7.20 13.34
C GLY A 95 16.60 -5.93 13.13
N PRO A 96 16.06 -5.34 14.22
CA PRO A 96 15.14 -4.23 14.12
C PRO A 96 15.82 -2.94 13.66
N VAL A 97 15.19 -2.26 12.69
CA VAL A 97 15.61 -0.93 12.25
C VAL A 97 14.89 0.11 13.11
N PRO A 98 15.58 0.88 13.96
CA PRO A 98 14.92 1.86 14.81
C PRO A 98 14.29 2.98 13.98
N VAL A 99 13.27 3.64 14.54
CA VAL A 99 12.85 4.94 14.04
C VAL A 99 13.93 5.96 14.37
N MET A 100 14.29 6.76 13.37
CA MET A 100 15.29 7.82 13.51
C MET A 100 14.63 9.12 13.08
N HIS A 101 14.53 10.05 14.01
CA HIS A 101 13.82 11.32 13.87
C HIS A 101 14.76 12.50 13.61
N SER A 102 16.06 12.30 13.68
CA SER A 102 17.05 13.37 13.52
C SER A 102 18.39 12.83 13.00
N ILE A 103 19.24 13.71 12.49
CA ILE A 103 20.60 13.34 12.07
C ILE A 103 21.43 12.82 13.25
N PRO A 104 21.38 13.41 14.48
CA PRO A 104 22.02 12.84 15.66
C PRO A 104 21.61 11.39 15.96
N GLU A 105 20.32 11.05 15.79
CA GLU A 105 19.84 9.67 15.97
C GLU A 105 20.34 8.72 14.88
N ILE A 106 20.41 9.19 13.64
CA ILE A 106 21.06 8.44 12.53
C ILE A 106 22.52 8.15 12.89
N GLN A 107 23.26 9.15 13.38
CA GLN A 107 24.65 8.96 13.81
C GLN A 107 24.76 8.00 15.01
N ALA A 108 23.83 8.05 15.95
CA ALA A 108 23.79 7.13 17.09
C ALA A 108 23.57 5.68 16.63
N TYR A 109 22.67 5.47 15.67
CA TYR A 109 22.46 4.15 15.09
C TYR A 109 23.68 3.66 14.31
N ILE A 110 24.34 4.54 13.54
CA ILE A 110 25.61 4.21 12.87
C ILE A 110 26.69 3.80 13.87
N ARG A 111 26.85 4.52 14.99
CA ARG A 111 27.80 4.15 16.06
C ARG A 111 27.49 2.77 16.64
N LYS A 112 26.21 2.48 16.89
CA LYS A 112 25.76 1.17 17.37
C LYS A 112 26.15 0.06 16.37
N LEU A 113 25.83 0.25 15.09
CA LEU A 113 26.18 -0.72 14.05
C LEU A 113 27.69 -0.87 13.88
N ALA A 114 28.46 0.22 13.97
CA ALA A 114 29.92 0.18 13.87
C ALA A 114 30.58 -0.64 14.98
N ALA A 115 30.00 -0.66 16.18
CA ALA A 115 30.49 -1.44 17.31
C ALA A 115 30.21 -2.95 17.19
N THR A 116 29.15 -3.33 16.47
CA THR A 116 28.70 -4.73 16.39
C THR A 116 28.96 -5.40 15.03
N THR A 117 29.17 -4.60 13.98
CA THR A 117 29.32 -5.08 12.60
C THR A 117 30.80 -5.34 12.30
N PRO A 118 31.18 -6.52 11.77
CA PRO A 118 32.56 -6.83 11.39
C PRO A 118 33.25 -5.73 10.56
N PRO A 119 34.55 -5.43 10.79
CA PRO A 119 35.27 -4.33 10.14
C PRO A 119 35.27 -4.31 8.60
N ASP A 120 35.08 -5.46 7.95
CA ASP A 120 35.04 -5.59 6.49
C ASP A 120 33.62 -5.41 5.91
N ARG A 121 32.57 -5.55 6.73
CA ARG A 121 31.17 -5.41 6.32
C ARG A 121 30.73 -3.93 6.31
N PRO A 122 30.19 -3.42 5.18
CA PRO A 122 29.60 -2.10 5.10
C PRO A 122 28.40 -1.92 6.03
N ILE A 123 28.22 -0.71 6.53
CA ILE A 123 27.07 -0.28 7.34
C ILE A 123 26.07 0.41 6.42
N PHE A 124 24.86 -0.15 6.34
CA PHE A 124 23.75 0.45 5.59
C PHE A 124 22.67 0.95 6.56
N VAL A 125 22.26 2.21 6.37
CA VAL A 125 21.15 2.81 7.10
C VAL A 125 20.01 3.10 6.11
N PRO A 126 18.94 2.29 6.10
CA PRO A 126 17.90 2.40 5.09
C PRO A 126 16.89 3.53 5.39
N LYS A 127 16.23 4.01 4.33
CA LYS A 127 15.00 4.83 4.34
C LYS A 127 15.11 6.13 5.15
N ILE A 128 16.23 6.83 4.99
CA ILE A 128 16.37 8.21 5.49
C ILE A 128 15.69 9.18 4.52
N TYR A 129 14.64 9.86 5.00
CA TYR A 129 13.91 10.88 4.24
C TYR A 129 14.14 12.25 4.86
N SER A 130 14.73 13.18 4.10
CA SER A 130 14.99 14.54 4.56
C SER A 130 13.71 15.31 4.90
N THR A 131 12.56 14.93 4.33
CA THR A 131 11.24 15.46 4.66
C THR A 131 10.79 15.14 6.09
N ARG A 132 11.32 14.07 6.68
CA ARG A 132 10.95 13.59 8.03
C ARG A 132 11.99 13.95 9.09
N LEU A 133 13.03 14.67 8.70
CA LEU A 133 14.06 15.19 9.59
C LEU A 133 13.77 16.66 9.89
N PRO A 134 13.88 17.11 11.15
CA PRO A 134 13.75 18.52 11.50
C PRO A 134 14.81 19.38 10.82
N GLU A 135 15.97 18.81 10.48
CA GLU A 135 17.06 19.50 9.80
C GLU A 135 16.76 19.82 8.31
N ARG A 136 15.69 19.25 7.72
CA ARG A 136 15.29 19.47 6.32
C ARG A 136 16.41 19.23 5.30
N ARG A 137 17.28 18.25 5.58
CA ARG A 137 18.38 17.85 4.68
C ARG A 137 18.76 16.39 4.93
N TYR A 138 19.49 15.83 3.99
CA TYR A 138 20.19 14.56 4.23
C TYR A 138 21.38 14.77 5.19
N PRO A 139 21.83 13.70 5.89
CA PRO A 139 23.14 13.73 6.55
C PRO A 139 24.24 14.03 5.53
N THR A 140 25.35 14.58 5.99
CA THR A 140 26.55 14.86 5.20
C THR A 140 27.54 13.70 5.29
N ARG A 141 28.44 13.61 4.31
CA ARG A 141 29.58 12.68 4.36
C ARG A 141 30.36 12.78 5.67
N GLN A 142 30.63 14.00 6.13
CA GLN A 142 31.40 14.27 7.35
C GLN A 142 30.65 13.81 8.61
N GLU A 143 29.32 13.93 8.64
CA GLU A 143 28.51 13.40 9.75
C GLU A 143 28.54 11.87 9.79
N LEU A 144 28.59 11.18 8.64
CA LEU A 144 28.79 9.73 8.58
C LEU A 144 30.20 9.34 9.04
N ASP A 145 31.23 10.05 8.58
CA ASP A 145 32.63 9.81 8.95
C ASP A 145 32.85 9.99 10.46
N THR A 146 32.22 11.01 11.05
CA THR A 146 32.26 11.27 12.50
C THR A 146 31.59 10.15 13.29
N ALA A 147 30.48 9.61 12.78
CA ALA A 147 29.73 8.56 13.44
C ALA A 147 30.45 7.20 13.43
N ALA A 148 31.25 6.91 12.39
CA ALA A 148 31.98 5.67 12.28
C ALA A 148 33.30 5.84 11.49
N PRO A 149 34.34 6.39 12.14
CA PRO A 149 35.61 6.70 11.48
C PRO A 149 36.22 5.49 10.76
N GLY A 150 36.59 5.68 9.50
CA GLY A 150 37.22 4.65 8.66
C GLY A 150 36.28 3.53 8.18
N ARG A 151 35.03 3.47 8.64
CA ARG A 151 34.05 2.45 8.24
C ARG A 151 33.37 2.84 6.94
N VAL A 152 33.06 1.86 6.09
CA VAL A 152 32.23 2.06 4.89
C VAL A 152 30.78 2.20 5.35
N VAL A 153 30.27 3.44 5.38
CA VAL A 153 28.88 3.76 5.74
C VAL A 153 28.14 4.34 4.54
N ILE A 154 26.91 3.87 4.34
CA ILE A 154 25.95 4.38 3.36
C ILE A 154 24.60 4.61 4.07
N ALA A 155 24.10 5.86 4.07
CA ALA A 155 22.71 6.16 4.39
C ALA A 155 21.92 6.23 3.08
N ASP A 156 20.89 5.39 2.91
CA ASP A 156 20.26 5.15 1.62
C ASP A 156 18.74 5.07 1.71
N ASN A 157 18.01 5.74 0.83
CA ASN A 157 16.55 5.59 0.71
C ASN A 157 16.09 4.94 -0.60
N GLY A 158 17.05 4.48 -1.43
CA GLY A 158 16.82 3.76 -2.69
C GLY A 158 17.04 4.64 -3.93
N TYR A 159 16.74 5.94 -3.83
CA TYR A 159 17.03 6.91 -4.89
C TYR A 159 18.16 7.87 -4.50
N ALA A 160 18.13 8.39 -3.27
CA ALA A 160 19.19 9.21 -2.72
C ALA A 160 20.03 8.40 -1.72
N SER A 161 21.35 8.54 -1.82
CA SER A 161 22.29 7.89 -0.91
C SER A 161 23.42 8.84 -0.52
N VAL A 162 23.77 8.85 0.76
CA VAL A 162 24.91 9.60 1.30
C VAL A 162 26.00 8.61 1.68
N LEU A 163 27.20 8.87 1.16
CA LEU A 163 28.37 8.01 1.32
C LEU A 163 29.40 8.67 2.23
N SER A 164 29.92 7.89 3.17
CA SER A 164 31.16 8.20 3.91
C SER A 164 32.37 8.34 2.99
N SER A 165 33.44 8.96 3.47
CA SER A 165 34.71 9.05 2.75
C SER A 165 35.28 7.66 2.43
N SER A 166 35.18 6.70 3.36
CA SER A 166 35.61 5.31 3.12
C SER A 166 34.75 4.60 2.07
N ALA A 167 33.46 4.92 1.96
CA ALA A 167 32.60 4.38 0.91
C ALA A 167 32.96 4.93 -0.48
N LEU A 168 33.23 6.25 -0.58
CA LEU A 168 33.70 6.86 -1.83
C LEU A 168 35.03 6.24 -2.28
N ALA A 169 35.98 6.09 -1.36
CA ALA A 169 37.28 5.46 -1.65
C ALA A 169 37.13 4.01 -2.12
N LYS A 170 36.30 3.21 -1.45
CA LYS A 170 36.05 1.80 -1.84
C LYS A 170 35.39 1.68 -3.22
N LEU A 171 34.59 2.67 -3.61
CA LEU A 171 33.94 2.72 -4.93
C LEU A 171 34.79 3.39 -6.00
N GLY A 172 35.96 3.94 -5.66
CA GLY A 172 36.79 4.70 -6.61
C GLY A 172 36.13 5.99 -7.10
N ILE A 173 35.20 6.56 -6.32
CA ILE A 173 34.52 7.80 -6.67
C ILE A 173 35.40 8.99 -6.28
N THR A 174 35.77 9.81 -7.26
CA THR A 174 36.68 10.94 -7.12
C THR A 174 36.16 12.16 -7.88
N ARG A 175 36.90 13.28 -7.83
CA ARG A 175 36.61 14.47 -8.65
C ARG A 175 36.55 14.20 -10.16
N SER A 176 37.28 13.19 -10.66
CA SER A 176 37.28 12.83 -12.09
C SER A 176 36.17 11.85 -12.48
N THR A 177 35.42 11.30 -11.51
CA THR A 177 34.29 10.42 -11.82
C THR A 177 33.24 11.19 -12.63
N PRO A 178 32.86 10.70 -13.83
CA PRO A 178 31.87 11.35 -14.66
C PRO A 178 30.48 11.32 -13.98
N GLN A 179 29.61 12.23 -14.39
CA GLN A 179 28.20 12.16 -13.98
C GLN A 179 27.58 10.88 -14.54
N PRO A 180 26.76 10.15 -13.75
CA PRO A 180 26.05 8.98 -14.25
C PRO A 180 25.04 9.39 -15.34
N SER A 181 24.77 8.50 -16.29
CA SER A 181 23.79 8.75 -17.35
C SER A 181 22.36 8.93 -16.82
N ASN A 182 22.06 8.28 -15.70
CA ASN A 182 20.85 8.46 -14.90
C ASN A 182 21.25 8.95 -13.50
N GLY A 183 20.81 10.13 -13.12
CA GLY A 183 21.04 10.71 -11.79
C GLY A 183 22.13 11.79 -11.74
N LYS A 184 22.60 12.08 -10.53
CA LYS A 184 23.61 13.10 -10.23
C LYS A 184 24.53 12.61 -9.12
N LEU A 185 25.84 12.68 -9.35
CA LEU A 185 26.87 12.65 -8.31
C LEU A 185 27.13 14.09 -7.86
N MET A 186 26.69 14.45 -6.66
CA MET A 186 26.78 15.82 -6.17
C MET A 186 28.23 16.15 -5.82
N LYS A 187 28.77 17.19 -6.46
CA LYS A 187 30.11 17.72 -6.25
C LYS A 187 30.04 19.14 -5.69
N ASP A 188 31.01 19.50 -4.88
CA ASP A 188 31.14 20.88 -4.38
C ASP A 188 31.76 21.82 -5.43
N LYS A 189 32.03 23.07 -5.04
CA LYS A 189 32.61 24.10 -5.90
C LYS A 189 34.01 23.76 -6.43
N ASP A 190 34.75 22.89 -5.73
CA ASP A 190 36.11 22.48 -6.09
C ASP A 190 36.09 21.18 -6.91
N GLY A 191 34.89 20.64 -7.19
CA GLY A 191 34.68 19.41 -7.94
C GLY A 191 34.79 18.14 -7.10
N GLU A 192 34.95 18.25 -5.79
CA GLU A 192 35.07 17.08 -4.90
C GLU A 192 33.69 16.47 -4.62
N PRO A 193 33.55 15.13 -4.63
CA PRO A 193 32.29 14.48 -4.29
C PRO A 193 31.84 14.80 -2.86
N THR A 194 30.64 15.33 -2.73
CA THR A 194 30.02 15.65 -1.42
C THR A 194 29.63 14.39 -0.63
N GLY A 195 29.57 13.24 -1.31
CA GLY A 195 29.04 11.98 -0.80
C GLY A 195 27.56 11.75 -1.15
N LEU A 196 26.82 12.78 -1.59
CA LEU A 196 25.43 12.62 -2.02
C LEU A 196 25.33 12.15 -3.47
N ILE A 197 24.60 11.06 -3.68
CA ILE A 197 24.24 10.51 -4.99
C ILE A 197 22.71 10.54 -5.11
N LEU A 198 22.20 11.04 -6.24
CA LEU A 198 20.78 11.10 -6.55
C LEU A 198 20.52 10.27 -7.81
N GLY A 199 19.61 9.29 -7.77
CA GLY A 199 19.13 8.56 -8.95
C GLY A 199 20.15 7.63 -9.62
N ALA A 200 21.27 7.32 -8.96
CA ALA A 200 22.33 6.46 -9.50
C ALA A 200 22.71 5.29 -8.55
N PRO A 201 21.75 4.46 -8.08
CA PRO A 201 22.02 3.38 -7.14
C PRO A 201 22.97 2.30 -7.70
N GLN A 202 23.15 2.22 -9.02
CA GLN A 202 24.11 1.31 -9.66
C GLN A 202 25.56 1.58 -9.23
N LEU A 203 25.88 2.82 -8.85
CA LEU A 203 27.22 3.16 -8.33
C LEU A 203 27.52 2.46 -7.01
N LEU A 204 26.49 1.99 -6.29
CA LEU A 204 26.62 1.30 -5.02
C LEU A 204 26.76 -0.21 -5.16
N ALA A 205 26.62 -0.77 -6.35
CA ALA A 205 26.65 -2.21 -6.58
C ALA A 205 27.87 -2.93 -5.96
N PRO A 206 29.11 -2.38 -6.01
CA PRO A 206 30.27 -3.03 -5.41
C PRO A 206 30.28 -3.09 -3.87
N VAL A 207 29.49 -2.22 -3.20
CA VAL A 207 29.40 -2.20 -1.73
C VAL A 207 28.07 -2.72 -1.21
N ARG A 208 27.05 -2.85 -2.07
CA ARG A 208 25.78 -3.53 -1.75
C ARG A 208 25.99 -5.03 -1.74
N ASN A 209 26.44 -5.56 -0.61
CA ASN A 209 26.43 -7.00 -0.34
C ASN A 209 25.05 -7.42 0.19
N VAL A 210 24.07 -7.50 -0.72
CA VAL A 210 22.74 -8.00 -0.37
C VAL A 210 22.74 -9.51 -0.57
N ARG A 211 22.62 -10.26 0.53
CA ARG A 211 22.29 -11.68 0.44
C ARG A 211 20.94 -11.80 -0.28
N ASN A 212 20.91 -12.51 -1.40
CA ASN A 212 19.64 -12.82 -2.05
C ASN A 212 18.79 -13.66 -1.09
N PRO A 213 17.54 -13.24 -0.79
CA PRO A 213 16.65 -14.01 0.06
C PRO A 213 16.44 -15.41 -0.52
N THR A 214 16.63 -16.42 0.32
CA THR A 214 16.29 -17.80 0.02
C THR A 214 14.77 -17.97 -0.01
N ARG A 215 14.30 -19.11 -0.52
CA ARG A 215 12.87 -19.44 -0.51
C ARG A 215 12.29 -19.44 0.91
N ASP A 216 13.05 -19.91 1.89
CA ASP A 216 12.61 -19.94 3.30
C ASP A 216 12.58 -18.54 3.92
N ASP A 217 13.50 -17.65 3.52
CA ASP A 217 13.46 -16.24 3.93
C ASP A 217 12.18 -15.57 3.41
N LEU A 218 11.78 -15.84 2.16
CA LEU A 218 10.55 -15.30 1.57
C LEU A 218 9.28 -15.86 2.26
N GLU A 219 9.25 -17.16 2.55
CA GLU A 219 8.13 -17.77 3.27
C GLU A 219 8.02 -17.19 4.69
N TRP A 220 9.13 -17.14 5.43
CA TRP A 220 9.16 -16.52 6.75
C TRP A 220 8.66 -15.08 6.70
N ALA A 221 9.12 -14.30 5.73
CA ALA A 221 8.75 -12.90 5.56
C ALA A 221 7.25 -12.73 5.34
N LEU A 222 6.68 -13.49 4.40
CA LEU A 222 5.25 -13.42 4.09
C LEU A 222 4.38 -13.84 5.28
N LYS A 223 4.66 -14.99 5.91
CA LYS A 223 3.90 -15.48 7.07
C LYS A 223 4.01 -14.55 8.27
N SER A 224 5.20 -13.98 8.50
CA SER A 224 5.43 -13.00 9.56
C SER A 224 4.61 -11.74 9.39
N MET A 225 4.44 -11.26 8.15
CA MET A 225 3.60 -10.10 7.88
C MET A 225 2.12 -10.42 7.92
N GLN A 226 1.66 -11.55 7.40
CA GLN A 226 0.24 -11.89 7.45
C GLN A 226 -0.28 -11.97 8.88
N LYS A 227 0.50 -12.58 9.79
CA LYS A 227 0.20 -12.58 11.23
C LYS A 227 0.03 -11.16 11.78
N ARG A 228 0.94 -10.25 11.47
CA ARG A 228 0.92 -8.85 11.93
C ARG A 228 -0.20 -8.03 11.31
N TYR A 229 -0.53 -8.27 10.05
CA TYR A 229 -1.69 -7.69 9.41
C TYR A 229 -2.98 -8.13 10.10
N ASN A 230 -3.10 -9.42 10.46
CA ASN A 230 -4.23 -9.88 11.23
C ASN A 230 -4.32 -9.22 12.62
N GLU A 231 -3.19 -8.92 13.28
CA GLU A 231 -3.13 -8.22 14.58
C GLU A 231 -3.75 -6.82 14.55
N VAL A 232 -3.86 -6.19 13.36
CA VAL A 232 -4.47 -4.85 13.18
C VAL A 232 -5.78 -4.88 12.38
N GLY A 233 -6.39 -6.06 12.22
CA GLY A 233 -7.70 -6.20 11.57
C GLY A 233 -7.67 -6.33 10.05
N ILE A 234 -6.48 -6.39 9.43
CA ILE A 234 -6.35 -6.59 7.99
C ILE A 234 -6.65 -8.06 7.65
N THR A 235 -7.64 -8.25 6.77
CA THR A 235 -8.07 -9.55 6.26
C THR A 235 -7.71 -9.74 4.80
N SER A 236 -7.49 -8.65 4.06
CA SER A 236 -7.05 -8.68 2.66
C SER A 236 -5.99 -7.62 2.36
N THR A 237 -5.12 -7.91 1.41
CA THR A 237 -4.16 -6.94 0.89
C THR A 237 -4.13 -6.94 -0.63
N ILE A 238 -3.76 -5.79 -1.18
CA ILE A 238 -3.22 -5.72 -2.53
C ILE A 238 -1.69 -5.61 -2.41
N ASP A 239 -1.00 -6.68 -2.76
CA ASP A 239 0.46 -6.74 -2.76
C ASP A 239 0.98 -6.19 -4.09
N ARG A 240 1.66 -5.05 -4.03
CA ARG A 240 2.02 -4.28 -5.22
C ARG A 240 3.44 -4.64 -5.70
N GLY A 241 3.51 -5.31 -6.83
CA GLY A 241 4.72 -5.41 -7.65
C GLY A 241 5.58 -6.61 -7.30
N GLN A 242 5.03 -7.80 -7.50
CA GLN A 242 5.71 -9.08 -7.31
C GLN A 242 6.20 -9.68 -8.64
N HIS A 243 7.08 -10.68 -8.52
CA HIS A 243 7.65 -11.42 -9.65
C HIS A 243 7.25 -12.91 -9.58
N PRO A 244 7.52 -13.72 -10.63
CA PRO A 244 7.08 -15.12 -10.68
C PRO A 244 7.45 -15.97 -9.46
N ARG A 245 8.57 -15.68 -8.79
CA ARG A 245 9.02 -16.39 -7.59
C ARG A 245 8.04 -16.19 -6.42
N GLU A 246 7.60 -14.95 -6.18
CA GLU A 246 6.67 -14.63 -5.11
C GLU A 246 5.24 -15.08 -5.44
N PHE A 247 4.82 -15.00 -6.71
CA PHE A 247 3.57 -15.61 -7.17
C PHE A 247 3.52 -17.12 -6.83
N ARG A 248 4.61 -17.85 -7.10
CA ARG A 248 4.72 -19.27 -6.74
C ARG A 248 4.61 -19.49 -5.24
N LEU A 249 5.27 -18.66 -4.42
CA LEU A 249 5.16 -18.76 -2.96
C LEU A 249 3.72 -18.60 -2.48
N TYR A 250 2.98 -17.59 -2.98
CA TYR A 250 1.57 -17.42 -2.63
C TYR A 250 0.72 -18.64 -3.03
N GLN A 251 0.96 -19.21 -4.21
CA GLN A 251 0.27 -20.43 -4.66
C GLN A 251 0.58 -21.65 -3.79
N GLU A 252 1.84 -21.85 -3.40
CA GLU A 252 2.27 -22.93 -2.50
C GLU A 252 1.58 -22.79 -1.13
N LEU A 253 1.64 -21.62 -0.52
CA LEU A 253 0.98 -21.36 0.77
C LEU A 253 -0.53 -21.52 0.68
N ARG A 254 -1.14 -21.13 -0.45
CA ARG A 254 -2.55 -21.37 -0.72
C ARG A 254 -2.87 -22.87 -0.75
N GLN A 255 -2.08 -23.67 -1.47
CA GLN A 255 -2.28 -25.12 -1.56
C GLN A 255 -2.14 -25.83 -0.21
N ARG A 256 -1.24 -25.33 0.65
CA ARG A 256 -1.06 -25.86 2.02
C ARG A 256 -2.07 -25.30 3.03
N GLY A 257 -2.96 -24.37 2.63
CA GLY A 257 -3.92 -23.75 3.53
C GLY A 257 -3.29 -22.85 4.60
N GLU A 258 -2.10 -22.30 4.32
CA GLU A 258 -1.29 -21.53 5.28
C GLU A 258 -1.44 -20.01 5.14
N LEU A 259 -2.20 -19.52 4.17
CA LEU A 259 -2.53 -18.09 4.07
C LEU A 259 -3.54 -17.69 5.15
N THR A 260 -3.29 -16.56 5.83
CA THR A 260 -4.19 -15.97 6.83
C THR A 260 -4.71 -14.58 6.41
N VAL A 261 -4.25 -14.09 5.25
CA VAL A 261 -4.70 -12.85 4.60
C VAL A 261 -4.99 -13.18 3.13
N ARG A 262 -6.11 -12.69 2.59
CA ARG A 262 -6.44 -12.83 1.16
C ARG A 262 -5.62 -11.83 0.34
N SER A 263 -5.00 -12.25 -0.75
CA SER A 263 -4.04 -11.41 -1.48
C SER A 263 -4.37 -11.27 -2.94
N TYR A 264 -4.50 -10.01 -3.38
CA TYR A 264 -4.52 -9.61 -4.79
C TYR A 264 -3.11 -9.14 -5.17
N VAL A 265 -2.38 -9.95 -5.92
CA VAL A 265 -0.93 -9.79 -6.11
C VAL A 265 -0.64 -9.24 -7.49
N THR A 266 -0.12 -8.01 -7.59
CA THR A 266 0.13 -7.36 -8.88
C THR A 266 1.48 -7.77 -9.47
N TYR A 267 1.56 -7.86 -10.79
CA TYR A 267 2.79 -8.26 -11.50
C TYR A 267 3.60 -7.03 -11.89
N LEU A 268 4.86 -6.92 -11.47
CA LEU A 268 5.73 -5.79 -11.81
C LEU A 268 6.29 -5.94 -13.23
N ILE A 269 6.04 -4.94 -14.07
CA ILE A 269 6.58 -4.80 -15.42
C ILE A 269 7.71 -3.78 -15.40
N SER A 270 8.82 -4.10 -16.06
CA SER A 270 9.95 -3.20 -16.18
C SER A 270 9.61 -2.01 -17.08
N ALA A 271 8.94 -2.27 -18.20
CA ALA A 271 8.64 -1.32 -19.27
C ALA A 271 9.87 -0.51 -19.72
N LYS A 272 11.07 -1.10 -19.65
CA LYS A 272 12.32 -0.50 -20.10
C LYS A 272 12.57 -0.82 -21.59
N GLY A 273 13.42 -0.03 -22.23
CA GLY A 273 13.75 -0.22 -23.64
C GLY A 273 12.67 0.34 -24.57
N THR A 274 12.31 -0.41 -25.61
CA THR A 274 11.36 0.02 -26.64
C THR A 274 9.91 -0.41 -26.37
N PRO A 275 8.92 0.21 -27.03
CA PRO A 275 7.53 -0.25 -26.96
C PRO A 275 7.34 -1.73 -27.36
N ALA A 276 8.09 -2.22 -28.35
CA ALA A 276 8.01 -3.62 -28.78
C ALA A 276 8.47 -4.59 -27.68
N GLN A 277 9.54 -4.25 -26.95
CA GLN A 277 10.01 -5.04 -25.81
C GLN A 277 9.01 -4.99 -24.64
N THR A 278 8.38 -3.84 -24.41
CA THR A 278 7.31 -3.73 -23.40
C THR A 278 6.11 -4.61 -23.76
N ARG A 279 5.72 -4.65 -25.04
CA ARG A 279 4.68 -5.58 -25.52
C ARG A 279 5.09 -7.03 -25.25
N GLU A 280 6.29 -7.41 -25.68
CA GLU A 280 6.80 -8.78 -25.55
C GLU A 280 6.86 -9.23 -24.08
N GLU A 281 7.31 -8.36 -23.18
CA GLU A 281 7.31 -8.61 -21.73
C GLU A 281 5.92 -9.00 -21.22
N ILE A 282 4.86 -8.34 -21.70
CA ILE A 282 3.47 -8.59 -21.29
C ILE A 282 2.89 -9.82 -21.99
N GLU A 283 3.14 -9.99 -23.29
CA GLU A 283 2.65 -11.12 -24.09
C GLU A 283 3.20 -12.47 -23.62
N ASN A 284 4.36 -12.48 -22.95
CA ASN A 284 4.98 -13.68 -22.39
C ASN A 284 4.43 -14.08 -21.00
N ILE A 285 3.48 -13.34 -20.42
CA ILE A 285 2.91 -13.68 -19.12
C ILE A 285 1.73 -14.66 -19.32
N PRO A 286 1.78 -15.87 -18.75
CA PRO A 286 0.82 -16.95 -19.06
C PRO A 286 -0.51 -16.86 -18.29
N PHE A 287 -0.74 -15.75 -17.59
CA PHE A 287 -1.94 -15.49 -16.80
C PHE A 287 -2.38 -14.05 -16.96
N VAL A 288 -3.57 -13.70 -16.49
CA VAL A 288 -4.11 -12.33 -16.52
C VAL A 288 -4.84 -12.01 -15.22
N THR A 289 -5.14 -10.73 -15.03
CA THR A 289 -5.92 -10.24 -13.88
C THR A 289 -7.16 -11.10 -13.60
N GLY A 290 -7.39 -11.40 -12.33
CA GLY A 290 -8.56 -12.14 -11.85
C GLY A 290 -8.41 -13.65 -11.80
N MET A 291 -7.37 -14.23 -12.41
CA MET A 291 -7.04 -15.65 -12.23
C MET A 291 -6.70 -15.95 -10.76
N GLY A 292 -7.10 -17.12 -10.25
CA GLY A 292 -6.93 -17.52 -8.86
C GLY A 292 -8.26 -17.87 -8.20
N ASP A 293 -8.37 -17.67 -6.89
CA ASP A 293 -9.55 -18.00 -6.09
C ASP A 293 -9.87 -16.92 -5.03
N GLU A 294 -10.60 -17.25 -3.96
CA GLU A 294 -10.98 -16.28 -2.91
C GLU A 294 -9.84 -15.92 -1.96
N TRP A 295 -8.68 -16.58 -2.05
CA TRP A 295 -7.53 -16.38 -1.17
C TRP A 295 -6.33 -15.78 -1.88
N PHE A 296 -6.09 -16.18 -3.12
CA PHE A 296 -5.01 -15.63 -3.94
C PHE A 296 -5.53 -15.32 -5.33
N ARG A 297 -5.33 -14.08 -5.79
CA ARG A 297 -5.68 -13.64 -7.14
C ARG A 297 -4.54 -12.90 -7.80
N VAL A 298 -4.39 -13.13 -9.09
CA VAL A 298 -3.55 -12.33 -9.98
C VAL A 298 -4.13 -10.93 -10.10
N GLY A 299 -3.32 -9.95 -9.77
CA GLY A 299 -3.68 -8.55 -9.73
C GLY A 299 -3.51 -7.80 -11.05
N SER A 300 -3.30 -6.49 -10.96
CA SER A 300 -2.98 -5.64 -12.11
C SER A 300 -1.55 -5.90 -12.63
N LEU A 301 -1.26 -5.46 -13.85
CA LEU A 301 0.10 -5.09 -14.20
C LEU A 301 0.48 -3.79 -13.49
N LYS A 302 1.67 -3.74 -12.90
CA LYS A 302 2.21 -2.59 -12.18
C LYS A 302 3.46 -2.08 -12.88
N VAL A 303 3.58 -0.76 -12.98
CA VAL A 303 4.84 -0.09 -13.37
C VAL A 303 5.13 1.08 -12.43
N VAL A 304 6.37 1.56 -12.41
CA VAL A 304 6.77 2.78 -11.69
C VAL A 304 6.92 3.92 -12.69
N ALA A 305 5.88 4.74 -12.85
CA ALA A 305 5.89 5.79 -13.87
C ALA A 305 6.78 6.97 -13.48
N ASP A 306 6.80 7.36 -12.20
CA ASP A 306 7.67 8.39 -11.66
C ASP A 306 8.24 8.02 -10.27
N GLY A 307 8.97 8.94 -9.66
CA GLY A 307 9.57 8.74 -8.34
C GLY A 307 8.65 9.13 -7.18
N GLY A 308 9.24 9.29 -5.99
CA GLY A 308 8.52 9.67 -4.77
C GLY A 308 8.56 11.18 -4.51
N ILE A 309 7.49 11.73 -3.95
CA ILE A 309 7.50 13.14 -3.54
C ILE A 309 8.48 13.39 -2.39
N LEU A 310 8.69 12.40 -1.52
CA LEU A 310 9.55 12.46 -0.32
C LEU A 310 11.04 12.63 -0.61
N ILE A 311 11.43 12.34 -1.85
CA ILE A 311 12.81 12.37 -2.33
C ILE A 311 12.97 13.36 -3.49
N GLY A 312 11.92 14.15 -3.76
CA GLY A 312 11.90 15.16 -4.80
C GLY A 312 12.02 14.58 -6.21
N THR A 313 11.38 13.45 -6.52
CA THR A 313 11.48 12.82 -7.86
C THR A 313 10.13 12.58 -8.53
N ALA A 314 9.03 12.90 -7.84
CA ALA A 314 7.71 12.92 -8.42
C ALA A 314 7.69 13.85 -9.65
N TYR A 315 7.18 13.39 -10.79
CA TYR A 315 7.19 14.15 -12.04
C TYR A 315 5.99 15.09 -12.12
N LEU A 316 6.25 16.39 -12.11
CA LEU A 316 5.25 17.44 -11.94
C LEU A 316 4.85 18.14 -13.24
N ARG A 317 3.67 18.77 -13.22
CA ARG A 317 3.19 19.64 -14.31
C ARG A 317 4.04 20.90 -14.45
N GLU A 318 4.45 21.46 -13.31
CA GLU A 318 5.26 22.67 -13.18
C GLU A 318 6.58 22.33 -12.49
N PRO A 319 7.65 23.14 -12.65
CA PRO A 319 8.86 23.01 -11.85
C PRO A 319 8.60 22.93 -10.35
N TYR A 320 9.48 22.25 -9.61
CA TYR A 320 9.43 22.22 -8.16
C TYR A 320 9.59 23.64 -7.56
N GLY A 321 10.37 24.50 -8.23
CA GLY A 321 10.67 25.85 -7.77
C GLY A 321 11.98 25.94 -6.98
N PRO A 322 12.26 27.09 -6.34
CA PRO A 322 13.56 27.37 -5.74
C PRO A 322 13.84 26.58 -4.43
N ASN A 323 12.81 26.08 -3.75
CA ASN A 323 12.93 25.48 -2.42
C ASN A 323 13.20 23.97 -2.45
N THR A 324 14.14 23.52 -3.31
CA THR A 324 14.41 22.09 -3.54
C THR A 324 15.65 21.55 -2.83
N ALA A 325 16.34 22.39 -2.06
CA ALA A 325 17.56 22.02 -1.33
C ALA A 325 17.36 20.83 -0.37
N ILE A 326 16.15 20.68 0.20
CA ILE A 326 15.76 19.53 1.03
C ILE A 326 15.96 18.19 0.33
N TYR A 327 15.80 18.14 -1.00
CA TYR A 327 15.97 16.94 -1.81
C TYR A 327 17.39 16.82 -2.41
N GLY A 328 18.27 17.79 -2.16
CA GLY A 328 19.60 17.86 -2.76
C GLY A 328 19.62 18.42 -4.18
N TYR A 329 18.53 19.03 -4.65
CA TYR A 329 18.49 19.75 -5.93
C TYR A 329 18.61 21.27 -5.69
N SER A 330 19.19 21.97 -6.67
CA SER A 330 19.34 23.42 -6.68
C SER A 330 18.82 24.08 -7.96
N ASP A 331 18.33 23.27 -8.89
CA ASP A 331 17.82 23.70 -10.19
C ASP A 331 16.34 24.11 -10.04
N PRO A 332 15.99 25.41 -10.20
CA PRO A 332 14.63 25.88 -10.02
C PRO A 332 13.66 25.35 -11.11
N ASP A 333 14.20 24.94 -12.27
CA ASP A 333 13.44 24.38 -13.39
C ASP A 333 13.28 22.86 -13.29
N TYR A 334 13.83 22.24 -12.24
CA TYR A 334 13.71 20.81 -11.98
C TYR A 334 12.24 20.38 -11.83
N ARG A 335 11.84 19.32 -12.55
CA ARG A 335 10.44 18.85 -12.63
C ARG A 335 10.19 17.44 -12.11
N GLY A 336 11.19 16.79 -11.52
CA GLY A 336 11.10 15.37 -11.18
C GLY A 336 11.55 14.46 -12.33
N VAL A 337 11.26 13.17 -12.21
CA VAL A 337 11.72 12.15 -13.15
C VAL A 337 10.57 11.25 -13.58
N LEU A 338 10.31 11.19 -14.89
CA LEU A 338 9.52 10.11 -15.47
C LEU A 338 10.45 8.89 -15.61
N SER A 339 10.22 7.86 -14.82
CA SER A 339 11.12 6.69 -14.70
C SER A 339 11.02 5.72 -15.87
N VAL A 340 9.92 5.81 -16.62
CA VAL A 340 9.62 4.97 -17.79
C VAL A 340 9.35 5.86 -18.99
N PRO A 341 9.90 5.54 -20.19
CA PRO A 341 9.59 6.28 -21.40
C PRO A 341 8.08 6.36 -21.65
N ARG A 342 7.61 7.54 -22.07
CA ARG A 342 6.18 7.81 -22.24
C ARG A 342 5.52 6.80 -23.17
N GLU A 343 6.15 6.52 -24.29
CA GLU A 343 5.72 5.56 -25.30
C GLU A 343 5.54 4.13 -24.75
N ASN A 344 6.35 3.72 -23.77
CA ASN A 344 6.23 2.41 -23.15
C ASN A 344 5.02 2.36 -22.20
N ILE A 345 4.70 3.46 -21.50
CA ILE A 345 3.47 3.55 -20.69
C ILE A 345 2.23 3.43 -21.59
N PHE A 346 2.24 4.10 -22.75
CA PHE A 346 1.15 4.01 -23.74
C PHE A 346 0.99 2.60 -24.28
N GLU A 347 2.10 1.97 -24.65
CA GLU A 347 2.10 0.62 -25.20
C GLU A 347 1.64 -0.40 -24.16
N MET A 348 2.12 -0.29 -22.92
CA MET A 348 1.66 -1.09 -21.79
C MET A 348 0.15 -0.97 -21.57
N ALA A 349 -0.41 0.25 -21.56
CA ALA A 349 -1.84 0.46 -21.37
C ALA A 349 -2.68 -0.20 -22.49
N ARG A 350 -2.24 -0.06 -23.74
CA ARG A 350 -2.92 -0.65 -24.89
C ARG A 350 -2.87 -2.18 -24.86
N VAL A 351 -1.69 -2.75 -24.61
CA VAL A 351 -1.50 -4.21 -24.54
C VAL A 351 -2.24 -4.80 -23.35
N ALA A 352 -2.18 -4.16 -22.18
CA ALA A 352 -2.92 -4.58 -21.00
C ALA A 352 -4.43 -4.65 -21.27
N ASN A 353 -5.01 -3.58 -21.83
CA ASN A 353 -6.44 -3.53 -22.13
C ASN A 353 -6.88 -4.65 -23.08
N ARG A 354 -6.10 -4.85 -24.16
CA ARG A 354 -6.33 -5.88 -25.18
C ARG A 354 -6.23 -7.29 -24.61
N LEU A 355 -5.21 -7.56 -23.78
CA LEU A 355 -4.90 -8.91 -23.30
C LEU A 355 -5.64 -9.33 -22.02
N GLY A 356 -6.52 -8.50 -21.46
CA GLY A 356 -7.29 -8.93 -20.28
C GLY A 356 -6.76 -8.45 -18.94
N TRP A 357 -5.71 -7.61 -18.94
CA TRP A 357 -5.12 -7.09 -17.73
C TRP A 357 -5.83 -5.83 -17.25
N GLN A 358 -5.99 -5.71 -15.93
CA GLN A 358 -6.04 -4.41 -15.27
C GLN A 358 -4.62 -3.81 -15.26
N MET A 359 -4.49 -2.49 -15.34
CA MET A 359 -3.21 -1.79 -15.21
C MET A 359 -3.23 -0.80 -14.06
N THR A 360 -2.06 -0.62 -13.45
CA THR A 360 -1.79 0.44 -12.49
C THR A 360 -0.35 0.93 -12.60
N ALA A 361 -0.10 2.16 -12.15
CA ALA A 361 1.26 2.65 -12.02
C ALA A 361 1.44 3.46 -10.73
N HIS A 362 2.64 3.37 -10.15
CA HIS A 362 3.08 4.35 -9.16
C HIS A 362 3.15 5.71 -9.83
N THR A 363 2.36 6.67 -9.34
CA THR A 363 2.39 8.07 -9.75
C THR A 363 2.29 8.98 -8.54
N ALA A 364 3.39 9.61 -8.13
CA ALA A 364 3.34 10.64 -7.11
C ALA A 364 2.99 12.01 -7.72
N GLY A 365 3.60 12.37 -8.84
CA GLY A 365 3.48 13.70 -9.42
C GLY A 365 2.26 13.87 -10.32
N GLY A 366 1.75 15.10 -10.37
CA GLY A 366 0.63 15.47 -11.24
C GLY A 366 0.95 15.31 -12.74
N GLY A 367 2.20 15.51 -13.14
CA GLY A 367 2.63 15.31 -14.52
C GLY A 367 2.65 13.83 -14.91
N ALA A 368 3.07 12.95 -14.00
CA ALA A 368 3.00 11.50 -14.22
C ALA A 368 1.55 11.00 -14.28
N THR A 369 0.68 11.57 -13.43
CA THR A 369 -0.76 11.31 -13.47
C THR A 369 -1.34 11.66 -14.85
N ASP A 370 -0.98 12.81 -15.43
CA ASP A 370 -1.45 13.20 -16.76
C ASP A 370 -0.95 12.26 -17.85
N VAL A 371 0.33 11.86 -17.82
CA VAL A 371 0.90 10.91 -18.78
C VAL A 371 0.16 9.57 -18.74
N LEU A 372 -0.14 9.08 -17.54
CA LEU A 372 -0.86 7.83 -17.37
C LEU A 372 -2.32 7.92 -17.86
N LEU A 373 -3.00 9.04 -17.57
CA LEU A 373 -4.33 9.30 -18.12
C LEU A 373 -4.32 9.42 -19.64
N ASP A 374 -3.30 10.04 -20.23
CA ASP A 374 -3.15 10.10 -21.69
C ASP A 374 -3.01 8.70 -22.30
N ALA A 375 -2.22 7.84 -21.66
CA ALA A 375 -2.04 6.44 -22.06
C ALA A 375 -3.36 5.65 -21.97
N TYR A 376 -4.14 5.87 -20.91
CA TYR A 376 -5.44 5.22 -20.73
C TYR A 376 -6.46 5.70 -21.75
N GLU A 377 -6.50 7.00 -22.05
CA GLU A 377 -7.35 7.52 -23.12
C GLU A 377 -6.92 7.01 -24.50
N ALA A 378 -5.62 6.85 -24.74
CA ALA A 378 -5.12 6.27 -25.98
C ALA A 378 -5.51 4.80 -26.12
N ALA A 379 -5.44 4.02 -25.03
CA ALA A 379 -5.92 2.63 -25.00
C ALA A 379 -7.44 2.56 -25.24
N GLU A 380 -8.23 3.44 -24.61
CA GLU A 380 -9.69 3.50 -24.80
C GLU A 380 -10.07 3.89 -26.23
N ARG A 381 -9.37 4.84 -26.86
CA ARG A 381 -9.62 5.24 -28.25
C ARG A 381 -9.16 4.19 -29.26
N GLY A 382 -8.07 3.49 -28.96
CA GLY A 382 -7.42 2.53 -29.86
C GLY A 382 -7.98 1.12 -29.80
N ARG A 383 -8.93 0.83 -28.90
CA ARG A 383 -9.50 -0.51 -28.73
C ARG A 383 -10.41 -0.88 -29.90
N GLY A 384 -10.46 -2.17 -30.22
CA GLY A 384 -11.43 -2.72 -31.16
C GLY A 384 -12.87 -2.57 -30.66
N ALA A 385 -13.85 -2.54 -31.57
CA ALA A 385 -15.27 -2.35 -31.20
C ALA A 385 -15.82 -3.43 -30.23
N LYS A 386 -15.21 -4.62 -30.21
CA LYS A 386 -15.56 -5.74 -29.32
C LYS A 386 -14.61 -5.89 -28.12
N GLU A 387 -13.55 -5.10 -28.05
CA GLU A 387 -12.61 -5.14 -26.93
C GLU A 387 -13.21 -4.39 -25.72
N PRO A 388 -13.03 -4.90 -24.48
CA PRO A 388 -13.48 -4.20 -23.29
C PRO A 388 -12.87 -2.79 -23.18
N SER A 389 -13.64 -1.89 -22.59
CA SER A 389 -13.17 -0.53 -22.30
C SER A 389 -12.19 -0.53 -21.13
N VAL A 390 -11.40 0.54 -21.02
CA VAL A 390 -10.55 0.81 -19.85
C VAL A 390 -11.36 0.80 -18.55
N ARG A 391 -12.62 1.24 -18.62
CA ARG A 391 -13.57 1.21 -17.50
C ARG A 391 -13.89 -0.23 -17.09
N ASP A 392 -14.15 -1.12 -18.04
CA ASP A 392 -14.44 -2.53 -17.77
C ASP A 392 -13.24 -3.25 -17.16
N ARG A 393 -12.02 -2.83 -17.52
CA ARG A 393 -10.77 -3.31 -16.90
C ARG A 393 -10.45 -2.71 -15.54
N ARG A 394 -11.22 -1.72 -15.07
CA ARG A 394 -10.98 -0.96 -13.83
C ARG A 394 -9.52 -0.52 -13.67
N PHE A 395 -8.94 0.09 -14.70
CA PHE A 395 -7.58 0.63 -14.56
C PHE A 395 -7.49 1.57 -13.35
N THR A 396 -6.36 1.53 -12.66
CA THR A 396 -6.15 2.28 -11.42
C THR A 396 -4.91 3.14 -11.48
N ILE A 397 -4.86 4.15 -10.63
CA ILE A 397 -3.65 4.97 -10.42
C ILE A 397 -3.25 4.83 -8.95
N THR A 398 -1.98 4.48 -8.71
CA THR A 398 -1.43 4.34 -7.36
C THR A 398 -0.84 5.66 -6.87
N HIS A 399 -1.10 5.97 -5.61
CA HIS A 399 -0.71 7.18 -4.88
C HIS A 399 -1.49 8.41 -5.28
N VAL A 400 -1.37 8.80 -6.56
CA VAL A 400 -2.03 9.97 -7.15
C VAL A 400 -1.97 11.16 -6.19
N ASN A 401 -0.76 11.58 -5.82
CA ASN A 401 -0.62 12.57 -4.75
C ASN A 401 -1.11 13.95 -5.17
N PHE A 402 -0.94 14.36 -6.44
CA PHE A 402 -1.26 15.71 -6.92
C PHE A 402 -2.23 15.76 -8.13
N PRO A 403 -3.44 15.18 -8.04
CA PRO A 403 -4.45 15.30 -9.07
C PRO A 403 -5.05 16.72 -9.02
N ASN A 404 -5.06 17.41 -10.15
CA ASN A 404 -5.84 18.64 -10.30
C ASN A 404 -7.28 18.30 -10.75
N ALA A 405 -8.17 19.29 -10.78
CA ALA A 405 -9.56 19.09 -11.18
C ALA A 405 -9.72 18.45 -12.57
N GLN A 406 -8.84 18.80 -13.53
CA GLN A 406 -8.86 18.21 -14.86
C GLN A 406 -8.52 16.72 -14.84
N ALA A 407 -7.48 16.32 -14.11
CA ALA A 407 -7.10 14.91 -13.95
C ALA A 407 -8.22 14.10 -13.28
N ILE A 408 -8.87 14.67 -12.26
CA ILE A 408 -10.02 14.05 -11.59
C ILE A 408 -11.18 13.83 -12.57
N ALA A 409 -11.53 14.85 -13.36
CA ALA A 409 -12.61 14.74 -14.36
C ALA A 409 -12.30 13.70 -15.44
N ARG A 410 -11.06 13.65 -15.92
CA ARG A 410 -10.59 12.63 -16.89
C ARG A 410 -10.66 11.22 -16.31
N ALA A 411 -10.16 11.03 -15.09
CA ALA A 411 -10.23 9.74 -14.39
C ALA A 411 -11.69 9.27 -14.23
N LYS A 412 -12.59 10.16 -13.83
CA LYS A 412 -14.03 9.86 -13.71
C LYS A 412 -14.64 9.40 -15.04
N LYS A 413 -14.34 10.12 -16.13
CA LYS A 413 -14.83 9.78 -17.48
C LYS A 413 -14.37 8.39 -17.92
N LEU A 414 -13.12 8.03 -17.63
CA LEU A 414 -12.54 6.72 -17.94
C LEU A 414 -12.96 5.60 -16.97
N GLY A 415 -13.61 5.94 -15.85
CA GLY A 415 -13.90 4.98 -14.78
C GLY A 415 -12.66 4.50 -14.02
N VAL A 416 -11.59 5.30 -14.02
CA VAL A 416 -10.33 4.99 -13.33
C VAL A 416 -10.50 5.20 -11.82
N SER A 417 -9.98 4.25 -11.05
CA SER A 417 -10.02 4.29 -9.58
C SER A 417 -8.66 4.59 -8.99
N PHE A 418 -8.63 5.12 -7.77
CA PHE A 418 -7.39 5.52 -7.10
C PHE A 418 -7.14 4.69 -5.86
N ASP A 419 -5.89 4.32 -5.62
CA ASP A 419 -5.42 3.90 -4.30
C ASP A 419 -4.53 5.00 -3.72
N CYS A 420 -4.80 5.40 -2.48
CA CYS A 420 -4.19 6.57 -1.85
C CYS A 420 -3.67 6.24 -0.45
N GLN A 421 -2.55 6.85 -0.07
CA GLN A 421 -1.85 6.59 1.19
C GLN A 421 -1.74 7.87 2.04
N PRO A 422 -2.65 8.07 3.00
CA PRO A 422 -2.66 9.27 3.85
C PRO A 422 -1.38 9.49 4.67
N ALA A 423 -0.58 8.45 4.90
CA ALA A 423 0.66 8.52 5.66
C ALA A 423 1.63 9.60 5.16
N TRP A 424 1.70 9.83 3.84
CA TRP A 424 2.59 10.86 3.28
C TRP A 424 2.11 12.27 3.59
N HIS A 425 0.80 12.50 3.64
CA HIS A 425 0.26 13.79 4.08
C HIS A 425 0.63 14.03 5.54
N HIS A 426 0.44 13.01 6.40
CA HIS A 426 0.73 13.11 7.83
C HIS A 426 2.22 13.33 8.13
N LEU A 427 3.09 12.46 7.59
CA LEU A 427 4.51 12.43 7.95
C LEU A 427 5.34 13.49 7.22
N ASP A 428 4.95 13.86 6.00
CA ASP A 428 5.78 14.65 5.10
C ASP A 428 5.15 15.98 4.68
N GLY A 429 3.85 16.18 4.92
CA GLY A 429 3.11 17.38 4.54
C GLY A 429 3.73 18.67 5.07
N GLU A 430 4.29 18.66 6.28
CA GLU A 430 5.01 19.80 6.85
C GLU A 430 6.22 20.22 6.04
N ALA A 431 6.98 19.28 5.46
CA ALA A 431 8.15 19.60 4.65
C ALA A 431 7.74 20.04 3.26
N ILE A 432 6.78 19.30 2.68
CA ILE A 432 6.34 19.51 1.31
C ILE A 432 5.64 20.87 1.17
N LYS A 433 4.95 21.35 2.21
CA LYS A 433 4.34 22.69 2.19
C LYS A 433 5.38 23.80 1.99
N ASP A 434 6.58 23.65 2.56
CA ASP A 434 7.66 24.63 2.45
C ASP A 434 8.24 24.67 1.03
N VAL A 435 8.12 23.55 0.29
CA VAL A 435 8.54 23.44 -1.12
C VAL A 435 7.50 24.05 -2.06
N PHE A 436 6.21 23.72 -1.87
CA PHE A 436 5.18 23.98 -2.88
C PHE A 436 4.22 25.12 -2.53
N GLY A 437 4.19 25.56 -1.28
CA GLY A 437 3.25 26.57 -0.81
C GLY A 437 1.79 26.11 -0.81
N PRO A 438 0.88 26.95 -0.29
CA PRO A 438 -0.52 26.58 -0.03
C PRO A 438 -1.31 26.24 -1.30
N SER A 439 -1.09 26.95 -2.40
CA SER A 439 -1.85 26.72 -3.64
C SER A 439 -1.68 25.29 -4.17
N ARG A 440 -0.43 24.82 -4.27
CA ARG A 440 -0.13 23.49 -4.79
C ARG A 440 -0.42 22.38 -3.78
N MET A 441 -0.33 22.67 -2.48
CA MET A 441 -0.71 21.73 -1.42
C MET A 441 -2.22 21.44 -1.38
N SER A 442 -3.05 22.29 -1.98
CA SER A 442 -4.49 22.01 -2.15
C SER A 442 -4.77 20.76 -3.00
N HIS A 443 -3.80 20.36 -3.83
CA HIS A 443 -3.87 19.14 -4.61
C HIS A 443 -3.27 17.93 -3.91
N PHE A 444 -2.66 18.06 -2.72
CA PHE A 444 -2.03 16.93 -2.05
C PHE A 444 -3.05 16.02 -1.37
N LEU A 445 -3.35 14.88 -2.02
CA LEU A 445 -4.36 13.88 -1.62
C LEU A 445 -5.72 14.54 -1.29
N PRO A 446 -6.42 15.14 -2.28
CA PRO A 446 -7.59 15.98 -2.05
C PRO A 446 -8.87 15.12 -1.91
N PHE A 447 -9.01 14.37 -0.80
CA PHE A 447 -10.04 13.33 -0.65
C PHE A 447 -11.46 13.84 -0.90
N ARG A 448 -11.83 15.00 -0.34
CA ARG A 448 -13.16 15.60 -0.56
C ARG A 448 -13.46 15.79 -2.05
N SER A 449 -12.54 16.39 -2.79
CA SER A 449 -12.69 16.57 -4.25
C SER A 449 -12.78 15.25 -5.02
N LEU A 450 -12.06 14.22 -4.58
CA LEU A 450 -12.15 12.89 -5.21
C LEU A 450 -13.52 12.25 -5.00
N PHE A 451 -14.05 12.30 -3.77
CA PHE A 451 -15.35 11.74 -3.44
C PHE A 451 -16.50 12.52 -4.10
N ASP A 452 -16.43 13.85 -4.13
CA ASP A 452 -17.45 14.69 -4.79
C ASP A 452 -17.54 14.44 -6.30
N ALA A 453 -16.41 14.14 -6.94
CA ALA A 453 -16.37 13.71 -8.33
C ALA A 453 -16.85 12.26 -8.55
N GLY A 454 -17.09 11.52 -7.46
CA GLY A 454 -17.50 10.12 -7.48
C GLY A 454 -16.39 9.18 -7.96
N ILE A 455 -15.12 9.49 -7.66
CA ILE A 455 -14.00 8.57 -7.87
C ILE A 455 -14.07 7.47 -6.80
N VAL A 456 -13.81 6.22 -7.20
CA VAL A 456 -13.58 5.14 -6.23
C VAL A 456 -12.17 5.31 -5.68
N VAL A 457 -12.08 5.62 -4.39
CA VAL A 457 -10.81 5.81 -3.67
C VAL A 457 -10.65 4.69 -2.65
N ALA A 458 -9.60 3.88 -2.79
CA ALA A 458 -9.20 2.89 -1.80
C ALA A 458 -8.05 3.43 -0.93
N GLY A 459 -8.04 3.02 0.33
CA GLY A 459 -7.02 3.41 1.31
C GLY A 459 -5.97 2.32 1.45
N GLY A 460 -4.70 2.73 1.42
CA GLY A 460 -3.59 1.82 1.65
C GLY A 460 -2.48 2.45 2.48
N SER A 461 -1.55 1.63 2.91
CA SER A 461 -0.39 2.09 3.69
C SER A 461 0.83 2.38 2.83
N ASP A 462 0.98 1.65 1.72
CA ASP A 462 2.28 1.47 1.08
C ASP A 462 3.33 1.02 2.10
N HIS A 463 2.95 0.00 2.89
CA HIS A 463 3.79 -0.52 3.96
C HIS A 463 5.19 -0.84 3.44
N MET A 464 6.16 -0.15 4.04
CA MET A 464 7.58 -0.31 3.80
C MET A 464 8.31 -0.35 5.13
N ILE A 465 9.19 -1.34 5.30
CA ILE A 465 10.19 -1.49 6.37
C ILE A 465 9.66 -1.38 7.81
N ARG A 466 10.16 -2.29 8.66
CA ARG A 466 9.79 -2.48 10.07
C ARG A 466 8.50 -3.25 10.28
N PHE A 467 8.40 -3.85 11.46
CA PHE A 467 7.26 -4.67 11.85
C PHE A 467 6.16 -3.91 12.60
N ASP A 468 6.48 -2.80 13.25
CA ASP A 468 5.49 -2.07 14.03
C ASP A 468 4.46 -1.38 13.12
N SER A 469 3.17 -1.54 13.45
CA SER A 469 2.07 -1.03 12.61
C SER A 469 1.94 0.48 12.55
N ARG A 470 2.49 1.20 13.54
CA ARG A 470 2.40 2.65 13.68
C ARG A 470 3.75 3.33 13.39
N ASP A 471 4.86 2.64 13.64
CA ASP A 471 6.22 3.16 13.52
C ASP A 471 6.99 2.68 12.27
N ALA A 472 6.36 1.82 11.45
CA ALA A 472 6.86 1.49 10.13
C ALA A 472 7.13 2.75 9.30
N THR A 473 8.02 2.64 8.31
CA THR A 473 8.38 3.80 7.48
C THR A 473 7.13 4.42 6.88
N ASN A 474 6.24 3.60 6.32
CA ASN A 474 4.85 4.01 6.15
C ASN A 474 3.99 3.13 7.08
N PRO A 475 3.29 3.73 8.06
CA PRO A 475 2.45 2.99 9.00
C PRO A 475 1.36 2.20 8.27
N TYR A 476 1.16 0.96 8.69
CA TYR A 476 0.13 0.07 8.11
C TYR A 476 -1.08 -0.15 8.99
N ASN A 477 -1.14 0.44 10.18
CA ASN A 477 -2.32 0.41 11.02
C ASN A 477 -3.51 1.09 10.30
N PRO A 478 -4.59 0.35 9.96
CA PRO A 478 -5.69 0.90 9.17
C PRO A 478 -6.40 2.06 9.86
N PHE A 479 -6.55 1.99 11.19
CA PHE A 479 -7.26 3.02 11.95
C PHE A 479 -6.44 4.31 12.00
N PHE A 480 -5.12 4.20 12.08
CA PHE A 480 -4.25 5.36 11.93
C PHE A 480 -4.39 5.97 10.52
N GLY A 481 -4.41 5.14 9.46
CA GLY A 481 -4.69 5.56 8.09
C GLY A 481 -6.02 6.30 7.92
N MET A 482 -7.11 5.76 8.47
CA MET A 482 -8.43 6.39 8.46
C MET A 482 -8.42 7.73 9.22
N TRP A 483 -7.80 7.77 10.40
CA TRP A 483 -7.67 8.99 11.18
C TRP A 483 -6.88 10.07 10.41
N MET A 484 -5.81 9.71 9.71
CA MET A 484 -5.05 10.63 8.86
C MET A 484 -5.91 11.20 7.73
N ALA A 485 -6.72 10.36 7.06
CA ALA A 485 -7.62 10.80 5.99
C ALA A 485 -8.74 11.74 6.46
N ILE A 486 -9.25 11.52 7.68
CA ILE A 486 -10.34 12.31 8.28
C ILE A 486 -9.81 13.63 8.86
N THR A 487 -8.71 13.59 9.59
CA THR A 487 -8.24 14.78 10.33
C THR A 487 -7.33 15.67 9.50
N ARG A 488 -6.60 15.08 8.53
CA ARG A 488 -5.54 15.77 7.77
C ARG A 488 -4.54 16.50 8.67
N LYS A 489 -4.32 15.97 9.88
CA LYS A 489 -3.30 16.45 10.80
C LYS A 489 -1.94 15.91 10.35
N THR A 490 -0.93 16.76 10.31
CA THR A 490 0.46 16.36 10.14
C THR A 490 1.04 15.82 11.45
N SER A 491 2.25 15.26 11.41
CA SER A 491 2.97 14.76 12.58
C SER A 491 3.27 15.85 13.62
N SER A 492 3.32 17.13 13.22
CA SER A 492 3.42 18.27 14.13
C SER A 492 2.07 18.76 14.67
N GLY A 493 0.95 18.18 14.22
CA GLY A 493 -0.41 18.56 14.62
C GLY A 493 -1.07 19.63 13.75
N THR A 494 -0.39 20.18 12.74
CA THR A 494 -0.98 21.14 11.81
C THR A 494 -2.06 20.48 10.96
N VAL A 495 -3.20 21.13 10.76
CA VAL A 495 -4.20 20.69 9.77
C VAL A 495 -3.88 21.33 8.41
N LEU A 496 -3.54 20.52 7.42
CA LEU A 496 -3.28 21.00 6.05
C LEU A 496 -4.46 20.72 5.13
N HIS A 497 -5.10 21.78 4.63
CA HIS A 497 -6.27 21.71 3.75
C HIS A 497 -7.39 20.86 4.35
N GLY A 498 -7.86 21.22 5.55
CA GLY A 498 -8.89 20.46 6.27
C GLY A 498 -10.20 20.30 5.49
N GLU A 499 -10.51 21.22 4.57
CA GLU A 499 -11.63 21.13 3.63
C GLU A 499 -11.54 19.92 2.68
N GLN A 500 -10.36 19.33 2.51
CA GLN A 500 -10.12 18.15 1.69
C GLN A 500 -10.28 16.82 2.47
N ALA A 501 -10.76 16.86 3.71
CA ALA A 501 -10.92 15.68 4.55
C ALA A 501 -11.95 14.67 4.00
N ALA A 502 -11.68 13.39 4.25
CA ALA A 502 -12.69 12.36 4.11
C ALA A 502 -13.65 12.38 5.31
N THR A 503 -14.90 12.01 5.10
CA THR A 503 -15.80 11.69 6.20
C THR A 503 -15.43 10.33 6.82
N ARG A 504 -15.91 10.07 8.04
CA ARG A 504 -15.72 8.78 8.74
C ARG A 504 -16.26 7.58 7.95
N ALA A 505 -17.40 7.74 7.29
CA ALA A 505 -17.99 6.70 6.43
C ALA A 505 -17.15 6.46 5.17
N GLU A 506 -16.68 7.53 4.52
CA GLU A 506 -15.80 7.43 3.35
C GLU A 506 -14.46 6.77 3.71
N ALA A 507 -13.86 7.13 4.84
CA ALA A 507 -12.62 6.51 5.32
C ALA A 507 -12.81 5.01 5.63
N LEU A 508 -13.94 4.60 6.21
CA LEU A 508 -14.23 3.17 6.39
C LEU A 508 -14.40 2.46 5.05
N ARG A 509 -15.06 3.12 4.08
CA ARG A 509 -15.24 2.59 2.73
C ARG A 509 -13.92 2.41 1.99
N MET A 510 -12.96 3.32 2.17
CA MET A 510 -11.61 3.25 1.59
C MET A 510 -10.89 1.93 1.93
N TRP A 511 -10.99 1.48 3.18
CA TRP A 511 -10.36 0.24 3.69
C TRP A 511 -11.28 -0.99 3.65
N THR A 512 -12.45 -0.91 2.99
CA THR A 512 -13.38 -2.04 2.92
C THR A 512 -13.89 -2.22 1.48
N LEU A 513 -15.09 -1.72 1.17
CA LEU A 513 -15.73 -1.86 -0.14
C LEU A 513 -14.86 -1.34 -1.29
N ASN A 514 -14.18 -0.21 -1.14
CA ASN A 514 -13.40 0.35 -2.24
C ASN A 514 -12.11 -0.46 -2.48
N GLY A 515 -11.49 -1.00 -1.42
CA GLY A 515 -10.41 -1.97 -1.54
C GLY A 515 -10.86 -3.24 -2.30
N ALA A 516 -12.03 -3.79 -1.95
CA ALA A 516 -12.61 -4.94 -2.66
C ALA A 516 -13.00 -4.60 -4.11
N TYR A 517 -13.42 -3.37 -4.38
CA TYR A 517 -13.73 -2.91 -5.74
C TYR A 517 -12.48 -2.91 -6.64
N LEU A 518 -11.31 -2.51 -6.11
CA LEU A 518 -10.08 -2.53 -6.91
C LEU A 518 -9.67 -3.93 -7.36
N SER A 519 -10.05 -4.97 -6.62
CA SER A 519 -9.75 -6.38 -6.90
C SER A 519 -10.90 -7.18 -7.52
N PHE A 520 -12.00 -6.52 -7.92
CA PHE A 520 -13.22 -7.17 -8.45
C PHE A 520 -13.89 -8.15 -7.46
N GLU A 521 -13.79 -7.84 -6.17
CA GLU A 521 -14.27 -8.69 -5.07
C GLU A 521 -15.39 -8.03 -4.25
N GLU A 522 -15.92 -6.87 -4.64
CA GLU A 522 -16.95 -6.15 -3.86
C GLU A 522 -18.26 -6.94 -3.69
N LYS A 523 -18.51 -7.92 -4.56
CA LYS A 523 -19.63 -8.88 -4.45
C LYS A 523 -19.34 -10.05 -3.51
N LEU A 524 -18.06 -10.26 -3.16
CA LEU A 524 -17.60 -11.36 -2.33
C LEU A 524 -17.22 -10.90 -0.92
N LYS A 525 -16.67 -9.70 -0.76
CA LYS A 525 -16.17 -9.17 0.53
C LYS A 525 -16.23 -7.64 0.57
N GLY A 526 -15.77 -7.06 1.67
CA GLY A 526 -15.73 -5.61 1.90
C GLY A 526 -16.99 -5.05 2.58
N SER A 527 -18.00 -5.89 2.82
CA SER A 527 -19.16 -5.56 3.66
C SER A 527 -19.69 -6.83 4.34
N ILE A 528 -20.47 -6.63 5.39
CA ILE A 528 -21.12 -7.70 6.15
C ILE A 528 -22.55 -7.83 5.63
N GLU A 529 -22.71 -8.74 4.67
CA GLU A 529 -23.97 -9.00 3.95
C GLU A 529 -24.17 -10.51 3.79
N PRO A 530 -25.40 -11.02 3.89
CA PRO A 530 -25.69 -12.43 3.59
C PRO A 530 -25.10 -12.89 2.25
N GLY A 531 -24.40 -14.02 2.26
CA GLY A 531 -23.73 -14.60 1.10
C GLY A 531 -22.29 -14.10 0.86
N LYS A 532 -21.86 -12.99 1.47
CA LYS A 532 -20.46 -12.54 1.40
C LYS A 532 -19.56 -13.33 2.34
N LEU A 533 -18.27 -13.34 2.03
CA LEU A 533 -17.20 -13.94 2.82
C LEU A 533 -17.20 -13.35 4.23
N ALA A 534 -17.13 -14.24 5.22
CA ALA A 534 -17.17 -13.91 6.63
C ALA A 534 -15.82 -13.36 7.13
N ASP A 535 -15.44 -12.20 6.60
CA ASP A 535 -14.26 -11.44 7.00
C ASP A 535 -14.71 -10.21 7.81
N MET A 536 -14.30 -10.12 9.07
CA MET A 536 -14.68 -9.00 9.96
C MET A 536 -13.64 -8.78 11.06
N VAL A 537 -13.65 -7.58 11.65
CA VAL A 537 -12.82 -7.21 12.79
C VAL A 537 -13.69 -6.67 13.92
N VAL A 538 -13.42 -7.12 15.15
CA VAL A 538 -13.98 -6.56 16.38
C VAL A 538 -12.95 -5.63 16.99
N ILE A 539 -13.33 -4.42 17.40
CA ILE A 539 -12.40 -3.40 17.92
C ILE A 539 -12.80 -2.90 19.31
N ASP A 540 -11.86 -2.26 20.01
CA ASP A 540 -12.04 -1.71 21.35
C ASP A 540 -12.62 -0.28 21.39
N GLN A 541 -12.60 0.44 20.26
CA GLN A 541 -13.11 1.81 20.14
C GLN A 541 -14.44 1.88 19.37
N ASP A 542 -15.27 2.87 19.70
CA ASP A 542 -16.47 3.18 18.92
C ASP A 542 -16.10 3.95 17.64
N TYR A 543 -15.89 3.21 16.55
CA TYR A 543 -15.58 3.80 15.24
C TYR A 543 -16.74 4.61 14.66
N LEU A 544 -17.98 4.46 15.10
CA LEU A 544 -19.11 5.19 14.49
C LEU A 544 -19.32 6.55 15.16
N ASP A 545 -19.43 6.56 16.48
CA ASP A 545 -19.87 7.75 17.24
C ASP A 545 -18.82 8.27 18.24
N GLY A 546 -17.73 7.53 18.46
CA GLY A 546 -16.66 7.96 19.36
C GLY A 546 -15.90 9.21 18.86
N PRO A 547 -15.10 9.87 19.72
CA PRO A 547 -14.27 11.02 19.32
C PRO A 547 -13.37 10.70 18.11
N VAL A 548 -13.16 11.66 17.21
CA VAL A 548 -12.32 11.40 16.01
C VAL A 548 -10.91 10.95 16.35
N ASP A 549 -10.30 11.55 17.38
CA ASP A 549 -8.93 11.21 17.77
C ASP A 549 -8.82 9.82 18.42
N SER A 550 -9.91 9.20 18.89
CA SER A 550 -9.86 7.81 19.40
C SER A 550 -9.73 6.78 18.28
N ILE A 551 -10.01 7.14 17.01
CA ILE A 551 -9.84 6.24 15.87
C ILE A 551 -8.40 5.76 15.78
N ARG A 552 -7.40 6.64 15.88
CA ARG A 552 -5.97 6.26 15.73
C ARG A 552 -5.50 5.24 16.79
N ASP A 553 -6.18 5.24 17.94
CA ASP A 553 -5.87 4.42 19.11
C ASP A 553 -6.67 3.10 19.11
N ALA A 554 -7.54 2.89 18.12
CA ALA A 554 -8.29 1.65 17.98
C ALA A 554 -7.38 0.44 17.74
N ASN A 555 -7.71 -0.67 18.40
CA ASN A 555 -7.03 -1.95 18.28
C ASN A 555 -8.01 -3.05 17.93
N ALA A 556 -7.57 -3.98 17.08
CA ALA A 556 -8.31 -5.20 16.84
C ALA A 556 -8.30 -6.06 18.12
N LEU A 557 -9.47 -6.55 18.49
CA LEU A 557 -9.67 -7.52 19.57
C LEU A 557 -9.83 -8.93 19.01
N LEU A 558 -10.51 -9.04 17.86
CA LEU A 558 -10.64 -10.26 17.07
C LEU A 558 -10.54 -9.91 15.59
N THR A 559 -9.79 -10.71 14.84
CA THR A 559 -9.81 -10.66 13.37
C THR A 559 -10.27 -12.00 12.86
N ILE A 560 -11.33 -11.99 12.06
CA ILE A 560 -11.95 -13.17 11.47
C ILE A 560 -11.75 -13.12 9.96
N VAL A 561 -11.25 -14.21 9.40
CA VAL A 561 -11.08 -14.42 7.96
C VAL A 561 -11.68 -15.76 7.62
N ASP A 562 -12.52 -15.82 6.58
CA ASP A 562 -13.14 -17.07 6.13
C ASP A 562 -13.98 -17.75 7.23
N GLY A 563 -14.60 -16.95 8.10
CA GLY A 563 -15.35 -17.41 9.27
C GLY A 563 -14.51 -17.89 10.45
N LYS A 564 -13.17 -17.86 10.35
CA LYS A 564 -12.24 -18.36 11.36
C LYS A 564 -11.48 -17.23 12.04
N VAL A 565 -11.29 -17.35 13.36
CA VAL A 565 -10.48 -16.41 14.13
C VAL A 565 -9.01 -16.61 13.78
N VAL A 566 -8.39 -15.63 13.11
CA VAL A 566 -6.96 -15.62 12.75
C VAL A 566 -6.12 -14.78 13.73
N PHE A 567 -6.77 -13.91 14.50
CA PHE A 567 -6.14 -13.16 15.59
C PHE A 567 -7.12 -12.95 16.73
N ARG A 568 -6.58 -13.01 17.96
CA ARG A 568 -7.28 -12.71 19.21
C ARG A 568 -6.32 -11.93 20.11
N ALA A 569 -6.73 -10.73 20.51
CA ALA A 569 -5.96 -9.93 21.45
C ALA A 569 -5.93 -10.59 22.84
N PRO A 570 -4.86 -10.42 23.63
CA PRO A 570 -4.77 -10.95 24.99
C PRO A 570 -5.95 -10.55 25.89
N ALA A 571 -6.49 -9.35 25.72
CA ALA A 571 -7.67 -8.86 26.47
C ALA A 571 -8.97 -9.66 26.22
N MET A 572 -8.99 -10.54 25.21
CA MET A 572 -10.10 -11.42 24.87
C MET A 572 -9.85 -12.89 25.25
N VAL A 573 -8.76 -13.16 26.00
CA VAL A 573 -8.47 -14.47 26.61
C VAL A 573 -8.98 -14.41 28.05
N ASN A 574 -10.28 -14.66 28.22
CA ASN A 574 -10.92 -15.00 29.49
C ASN A 574 -12.14 -15.86 29.20
#